data_AF-A0A8J6HWP3-F1
#
_entry.id   AF-A0A8J6HWP3-F1
#
_cell.length_a   1.000
_cell.length_b   1.000
_cell.length_c   1.000
_cell.angle_alpha   90.00
_cell.angle_beta   90.00
_cell.angle_gamma   90.00
#
_symmetry.space_group_name_H-M   'P 1'
#
loop_
_entity.id
_entity.type
_entity.pdbx_description
1 polymer ?
#
loop_
_entity_poly.entity_id
_entity_poly.type
_entity_poly.pdbx_seq_one_letter_code
_entity_poly.pdbx_strand_id
1 'polypeptide(L)'
;MLHKILLLLVSVLLLLTACMCTSPTDNVTTITLTCMNETGTTAEILRDYQSTDENPKEEVLCFIKCTFEKLGFIKEDGSICIETMQKEEFPEGIKEIKEETYECLKEIPKVTSCEDAIALEKCFDDES
;
A
#
# COMPACT_ATOMS: atom_id res chain seq x y z
N MET A 1 37.74 -11.69 -20.27
CA MET A 1 36.83 -12.61 -19.54
C MET A 1 36.32 -11.98 -18.25
N LEU A 2 37.20 -11.37 -17.44
CA LEU A 2 36.85 -10.66 -16.20
C LEU A 2 35.76 -9.56 -16.38
N HIS A 3 35.84 -8.77 -17.45
CA HIS A 3 34.84 -7.72 -17.73
C HIS A 3 33.43 -8.26 -18.00
N LYS A 4 33.32 -9.43 -18.65
CA LYS A 4 32.04 -10.10 -18.92
C LYS A 4 31.45 -10.70 -17.63
N ILE A 5 32.30 -11.23 -16.75
CA ILE A 5 31.91 -11.74 -15.43
C ILE A 5 31.43 -10.58 -14.54
N LEU A 6 32.11 -9.42 -14.58
CA LEU A 6 31.72 -8.23 -13.84
C LEU A 6 30.35 -7.70 -14.32
N LEU A 7 30.10 -7.67 -15.63
CA LEU A 7 28.81 -7.25 -16.19
C LEU A 7 27.66 -8.19 -15.80
N LEU A 8 27.90 -9.51 -15.79
CA LEU A 8 26.91 -10.49 -15.35
C LEU A 8 26.61 -10.40 -13.84
N LEU A 9 27.63 -10.15 -13.00
CA LEU A 9 27.42 -9.97 -11.56
C LEU A 9 26.64 -8.69 -11.25
N VAL A 10 26.93 -7.59 -11.96
CA VAL A 10 26.19 -6.33 -11.83
C VAL A 10 24.74 -6.49 -12.28
N SER A 11 24.47 -7.21 -13.39
CA SER A 11 23.09 -7.46 -13.83
C SER A 11 22.30 -8.35 -12.88
N VAL A 12 22.95 -9.36 -12.27
CA VAL A 12 22.31 -10.23 -11.28
C VAL A 12 22.01 -9.47 -9.99
N LEU A 13 22.91 -8.58 -9.56
CA LEU A 13 22.71 -7.74 -8.38
C LEU A 13 21.57 -6.71 -8.58
N LEU A 14 21.47 -6.12 -9.78
CA LEU A 14 20.37 -5.23 -10.18
C LEU A 14 19.00 -5.95 -10.23
N LEU A 15 18.98 -7.22 -10.64
CA LEU A 15 17.76 -8.03 -10.64
C LEU A 15 17.31 -8.41 -9.23
N LEU A 16 18.25 -8.61 -8.29
CA LEU A 16 17.95 -8.94 -6.89
C LEU A 16 17.36 -7.75 -6.12
N THR A 17 17.73 -6.51 -6.46
CA THR A 17 17.20 -5.30 -5.80
C THR A 17 15.77 -4.95 -6.19
N ALA A 18 15.24 -5.51 -7.28
CA ALA A 18 13.90 -5.19 -7.79
C ALA A 18 12.75 -5.75 -6.91
N CYS A 19 13.06 -6.55 -5.88
CA CYS A 19 12.05 -7.15 -5.00
C CYS A 19 12.27 -6.78 -3.53
N MET A 20 12.54 -5.52 -3.23
CA MET A 20 12.64 -5.06 -1.85
C MET A 20 11.28 -4.55 -1.39
N CYS A 21 10.49 -5.47 -0.84
CA CYS A 21 9.36 -5.17 0.03
C CYS A 21 9.91 -4.74 1.39
N THR A 22 9.93 -3.43 1.65
CA THR A 22 10.46 -2.88 2.90
C THR A 22 9.33 -2.34 3.76
N SER A 23 9.30 -2.71 5.03
CA SER A 23 8.40 -2.11 6.02
C SER A 23 8.81 -0.66 6.34
N PRO A 24 7.86 0.20 6.72
CA PRO A 24 8.11 1.56 7.15
C PRO A 24 8.97 1.62 8.41
N THR A 25 9.71 2.71 8.56
CA THR A 25 10.37 3.05 9.82
C THR A 25 9.52 3.96 10.72
N ASP A 26 8.46 4.53 10.15
CA ASP A 26 7.58 5.48 10.83
C ASP A 26 6.36 4.76 11.40
N ASN A 27 5.84 5.25 12.52
CA ASN A 27 4.63 4.70 13.13
C ASN A 27 3.36 5.15 12.37
N VAL A 28 2.28 4.39 12.52
CA VAL A 28 0.97 4.63 11.87
C VAL A 28 0.44 6.05 12.13
N THR A 29 0.60 6.60 13.34
CA THR A 29 0.14 7.97 13.65
C THR A 29 0.87 9.02 12.81
N THR A 30 2.19 8.90 12.68
CA THR A 30 2.99 9.81 11.85
C THR A 30 2.62 9.70 10.38
N ILE A 31 2.40 8.47 9.89
CA ILE A 31 1.96 8.22 8.51
C ILE A 31 0.60 8.86 8.26
N THR A 32 -0.38 8.62 9.14
CA THR A 32 -1.73 9.21 9.03
C THR A 32 -1.67 10.73 8.96
N LEU A 33 -0.95 11.39 9.87
CA LEU A 33 -0.84 12.86 9.87
C LEU A 33 -0.16 13.39 8.61
N THR A 34 0.86 12.67 8.11
CA THR A 34 1.55 13.03 6.89
C THR A 34 0.63 12.93 5.68
N CYS A 35 -0.10 11.81 5.54
CA CYS A 35 -1.02 11.62 4.43
C CYS A 35 -2.19 12.59 4.46
N MET A 36 -2.77 12.88 5.62
CA MET A 36 -3.79 13.94 5.75
C MET A 36 -3.28 15.29 5.22
N ASN A 37 -2.04 15.66 5.55
CA ASN A 37 -1.43 16.89 5.08
C ASN A 37 -1.14 16.88 3.57
N GLU A 38 -0.64 15.77 3.03
CA GLU A 38 -0.30 15.64 1.60
C GLU A 38 -1.54 15.64 0.71
N THR A 39 -2.65 15.06 1.16
CA THR A 39 -3.87 14.90 0.34
C THR A 39 -4.93 15.97 0.60
N GLY A 40 -4.75 16.78 1.64
CA GLY A 40 -5.76 17.76 2.08
C GLY A 40 -6.93 17.15 2.84
N THR A 41 -6.89 15.85 3.15
CA THR A 41 -7.93 15.16 3.88
C THR A 41 -7.96 15.58 5.35
N THR A 42 -9.15 15.74 5.92
CA THR A 42 -9.33 16.10 7.33
C THR A 42 -9.86 14.91 8.14
N ALA A 43 -9.71 14.99 9.47
CA ALA A 43 -10.26 13.99 10.38
C ALA A 43 -11.79 13.89 10.26
N GLU A 44 -12.47 14.99 9.93
CA GLU A 44 -13.92 15.01 9.68
C GLU A 44 -14.27 14.22 8.42
N ILE A 45 -13.55 14.44 7.31
CA ILE A 45 -13.75 13.70 6.06
C ILE A 45 -13.53 12.19 6.28
N LEU A 46 -12.46 11.81 7.00
CA LEU A 46 -12.17 10.39 7.28
C LEU A 46 -13.19 9.75 8.22
N ARG A 47 -13.70 10.51 9.20
CA ARG A 47 -14.72 10.01 10.14
C ARG A 47 -16.05 9.77 9.44
N ASP A 48 -16.39 10.62 8.49
CA ASP A 48 -17.68 10.55 7.79
C ASP A 48 -17.62 9.58 6.59
N TYR A 49 -16.43 9.16 6.18
CA TYR A 49 -16.21 8.15 5.15
C TYR A 49 -16.70 6.76 5.60
N GLN A 50 -17.42 6.10 4.72
CA GLN A 50 -17.76 4.68 4.85
C GLN A 50 -17.15 3.94 3.66
N SER A 51 -16.48 2.81 3.91
CA SER A 51 -15.88 2.01 2.84
C SER A 51 -16.90 1.58 1.78
N THR A 52 -18.17 1.40 2.19
CA THR A 52 -19.31 1.11 1.32
C THR A 52 -19.80 2.28 0.45
N ASP A 53 -19.16 3.45 0.50
CA ASP A 53 -19.52 4.58 -0.36
C ASP A 53 -19.23 4.23 -1.84
N GLU A 54 -20.26 4.21 -2.67
CA GLU A 54 -20.12 3.91 -4.11
C GLU A 54 -19.27 4.94 -4.87
N ASN A 55 -19.13 6.15 -4.31
CA ASN A 55 -18.37 7.25 -4.90
C ASN A 55 -17.52 7.96 -3.82
N PRO A 56 -16.42 7.35 -3.36
CA PRO A 56 -15.52 7.99 -2.41
C PRO A 56 -14.95 9.28 -2.97
N LYS A 57 -14.72 10.27 -2.11
CA LYS A 57 -14.03 11.51 -2.53
C LYS A 57 -12.59 11.19 -2.95
N GLU A 58 -12.09 11.88 -3.97
CA GLU A 58 -10.72 11.72 -4.47
C GLU A 58 -9.67 11.89 -3.37
N GLU A 59 -9.86 12.88 -2.47
CA GLU A 59 -8.98 13.13 -1.32
C GLU A 59 -8.88 11.92 -0.36
N VAL A 60 -9.97 11.16 -0.21
CA VAL A 60 -9.98 9.91 0.60
C VAL A 60 -9.21 8.81 -0.10
N LEU A 61 -9.43 8.63 -1.41
CA LEU A 61 -8.70 7.64 -2.19
C LEU A 61 -7.19 7.94 -2.24
N CYS A 62 -6.82 9.21 -2.38
CA CYS A 62 -5.43 9.64 -2.27
C CYS A 62 -4.86 9.36 -0.88
N PHE A 63 -5.66 9.55 0.18
CA PHE A 63 -5.23 9.28 1.55
C PHE A 63 -4.96 7.78 1.76
N ILE A 64 -5.83 6.90 1.24
CA ILE A 64 -5.66 5.45 1.26
C ILE A 64 -4.38 5.06 0.53
N LYS A 65 -4.21 5.51 -0.72
CA LYS A 65 -3.00 5.27 -1.51
C LYS A 65 -1.73 5.70 -0.76
N CYS A 66 -1.71 6.93 -0.27
CA CYS A 66 -0.58 7.48 0.48
C CYS A 66 -0.22 6.62 1.70
N THR A 67 -1.24 6.19 2.44
CA THR A 67 -1.04 5.36 3.64
C THR A 67 -0.42 4.02 3.28
N PHE A 68 -0.93 3.35 2.24
CA PHE A 68 -0.38 2.08 1.76
C PHE A 68 1.03 2.22 1.19
N GLU A 69 1.33 3.29 0.46
CA GLU A 69 2.69 3.58 -0.03
C GLU A 69 3.66 3.79 1.14
N LYS A 70 3.29 4.64 2.11
CA LYS A 70 4.15 4.91 3.26
C LYS A 70 4.32 3.71 4.17
N LEU A 71 3.32 2.82 4.27
CA LEU A 71 3.42 1.53 4.94
C LEU A 71 4.21 0.48 4.13
N GLY A 72 4.75 0.83 2.96
CA GLY A 72 5.51 -0.11 2.12
C GLY A 72 4.66 -1.25 1.54
N PHE A 73 3.33 -1.09 1.57
CA PHE A 73 2.36 -2.03 1.02
C PHE A 73 2.16 -1.82 -0.48
N ILE A 74 2.49 -0.65 -1.00
CA ILE A 74 2.57 -0.38 -2.44
C ILE A 74 4.02 -0.02 -2.77
N LYS A 75 4.59 -0.72 -3.76
CA LYS A 75 5.92 -0.43 -4.28
C LYS A 75 5.89 0.80 -5.18
N GLU A 76 7.05 1.38 -5.47
CA GLU A 76 7.19 2.54 -6.38
C GLU A 76 6.56 2.32 -7.76
N ASP A 77 6.48 1.07 -8.22
CA ASP A 77 5.91 0.72 -9.51
C ASP A 77 4.39 0.48 -9.49
N GLY A 78 3.75 0.71 -8.33
CA GLY A 78 2.32 0.54 -8.06
C GLY A 78 1.91 -0.87 -7.67
N SER A 79 2.81 -1.86 -7.66
CA SER A 79 2.44 -3.23 -7.26
C SER A 79 2.29 -3.37 -5.74
N ILE A 80 1.32 -4.16 -5.31
CA ILE A 80 1.06 -4.42 -3.88
C ILE A 80 2.07 -5.41 -3.33
N CYS A 81 2.63 -5.13 -2.16
CA CYS A 81 3.49 -6.04 -1.42
C CYS A 81 2.76 -6.71 -0.25
N ILE A 82 2.16 -7.87 -0.54
CA ILE A 82 1.52 -8.75 0.45
C ILE A 82 2.50 -9.19 1.54
N GLU A 83 3.75 -9.48 1.17
CA GLU A 83 4.76 -9.93 2.14
C GLU A 83 5.08 -8.88 3.22
N THR A 84 5.00 -7.57 2.89
CA THR A 84 5.16 -6.50 3.87
C THR A 84 3.93 -6.47 4.78
N MET A 85 2.73 -6.51 4.20
CA MET A 85 1.47 -6.46 4.94
C MET A 85 1.35 -7.60 5.96
N GLN A 86 1.71 -8.83 5.58
CA GLN A 86 1.65 -10.00 6.47
C GLN A 86 2.65 -9.94 7.64
N LYS A 87 3.70 -9.12 7.54
CA LYS A 87 4.71 -8.94 8.59
C LYS A 87 4.41 -7.74 9.48
N GLU A 88 3.48 -6.88 9.09
CA GLU A 88 3.18 -5.67 9.82
C GLU A 88 2.39 -5.98 11.10
N GLU A 89 2.82 -5.40 12.21
CA GLU A 89 2.08 -5.46 13.46
C GLU A 89 1.10 -4.28 13.51
N PHE A 90 -0.16 -4.55 13.17
CA PHE A 90 -1.19 -3.53 13.23
C PHE A 90 -1.51 -3.14 14.68
N PRO A 91 -1.69 -1.84 14.97
CA PRO A 91 -2.13 -1.38 16.29
C PRO A 91 -3.43 -2.04 16.76
N GLU A 92 -3.58 -2.13 18.08
CA GLU A 92 -4.79 -2.65 18.72
C GLU A 92 -6.04 -1.88 18.24
N GLY A 93 -7.05 -2.62 17.75
CA GLY A 93 -8.28 -2.07 17.17
C GLY A 93 -8.36 -2.12 15.65
N ILE A 94 -7.26 -2.41 14.95
CA ILE A 94 -7.32 -2.82 13.54
C ILE A 94 -7.66 -4.31 13.49
N LYS A 95 -8.68 -4.69 12.70
CA LYS A 95 -9.05 -6.09 12.52
C LYS A 95 -7.89 -6.85 11.87
N GLU A 96 -7.69 -8.09 12.30
CA GLU A 96 -6.81 -9.01 11.60
C GLU A 96 -7.26 -9.12 10.13
N ILE A 97 -6.31 -8.98 9.22
CA ILE A 97 -6.55 -9.11 7.78
C ILE A 97 -6.69 -10.60 7.47
N LYS A 98 -7.83 -11.00 6.91
CA LYS A 98 -8.09 -12.41 6.57
C LYS A 98 -7.34 -12.82 5.30
N GLU A 99 -7.15 -14.13 5.13
CA GLU A 99 -6.46 -14.68 3.96
C GLU A 99 -7.16 -14.31 2.65
N GLU A 100 -8.50 -14.26 2.64
CA GLU A 100 -9.29 -13.88 1.48
C GLU A 100 -9.00 -12.45 1.01
N THR A 101 -8.76 -11.53 1.95
CA THR A 101 -8.34 -10.17 1.63
C THR A 101 -6.98 -10.16 0.95
N TYR A 102 -6.01 -10.96 1.42
CA TYR A 102 -4.71 -11.06 0.76
C TYR A 102 -4.81 -11.64 -0.65
N GLU A 103 -5.66 -12.65 -0.86
CA GLU A 103 -5.92 -13.19 -2.20
C GLU A 103 -6.55 -12.14 -3.13
N CYS A 104 -7.51 -11.37 -2.64
CA CYS A 104 -8.10 -10.26 -3.41
C CYS A 104 -7.04 -9.21 -3.79
N LEU A 105 -6.20 -8.79 -2.84
CA LEU A 105 -5.16 -7.79 -3.06
C LEU A 105 -4.10 -8.25 -4.09
N LYS A 106 -3.84 -9.55 -4.24
CA LYS A 106 -2.91 -10.10 -5.25
C LYS A 106 -3.41 -9.89 -6.69
N GLU A 107 -4.71 -9.83 -6.88
CA GLU A 107 -5.36 -9.68 -8.18
C GLU A 107 -5.53 -8.21 -8.61
N ILE A 108 -5.30 -7.26 -7.69
CA ILE A 108 -5.38 -5.83 -7.98
C ILE A 108 -4.25 -5.44 -8.97
N PRO A 109 -4.58 -4.75 -10.09
CA PRO A 109 -3.58 -4.15 -10.96
C PRO A 109 -2.73 -3.11 -10.23
N LYS A 110 -1.72 -2.57 -10.90
CA LYS A 110 -0.86 -1.53 -10.30
C LYS A 110 -1.69 -0.32 -9.84
N VAL A 111 -1.51 0.08 -8.59
CA VAL A 111 -2.10 1.27 -7.99
C VAL A 111 -1.17 2.45 -8.22
N THR A 112 -1.44 3.23 -9.26
CA THR A 112 -0.57 4.34 -9.70
C THR A 112 -1.22 5.70 -9.56
N SER A 113 -2.54 5.77 -9.52
CA SER A 113 -3.32 6.98 -9.23
C SER A 113 -4.17 6.81 -7.97
N CYS A 114 -4.73 7.91 -7.47
CA CYS A 114 -5.64 7.85 -6.34
C CYS A 114 -6.88 7.01 -6.66
N GLU A 115 -7.43 7.13 -7.87
CA GLU A 115 -8.61 6.39 -8.31
C GLU A 115 -8.38 4.88 -8.28
N ASP A 116 -7.16 4.41 -8.60
CA ASP A 116 -6.82 2.99 -8.54
C ASP A 116 -6.98 2.42 -7.11
N ALA A 117 -6.84 3.26 -6.08
CA ALA A 117 -6.95 2.85 -4.68
C ALA A 117 -8.35 2.39 -4.29
N ILE A 118 -9.39 2.68 -5.09
CA ILE A 118 -10.73 2.14 -4.87
C ILE A 118 -10.75 0.60 -4.92
N ALA A 119 -9.80 -0.02 -5.63
CA ALA A 119 -9.67 -1.47 -5.69
C ALA A 119 -9.22 -2.05 -4.34
N LEU A 120 -8.45 -1.30 -3.54
CA LEU A 120 -8.00 -1.72 -2.22
C LEU A 120 -9.21 -1.86 -1.29
N GLU A 121 -10.04 -0.82 -1.22
CA GLU A 121 -11.23 -0.78 -0.35
C GLU A 121 -12.16 -1.97 -0.60
N LYS A 122 -12.38 -2.33 -1.87
CA LYS A 122 -13.21 -3.48 -2.25
C LYS A 122 -12.75 -4.81 -1.64
N CYS A 123 -11.44 -4.99 -1.45
CA CYS A 123 -10.91 -6.20 -0.81
C CYS A 123 -11.12 -6.25 0.71
N PHE A 124 -11.41 -5.11 1.35
CA PHE A 124 -11.71 -5.02 2.78
C PHE A 124 -13.22 -4.95 3.06
N ASP A 125 -14.05 -4.65 2.05
CA ASP A 125 -15.51 -4.54 2.15
C ASP A 125 -16.27 -5.87 2.10
N ASP A 126 -15.67 -6.94 1.56
CA ASP A 126 -16.24 -8.29 1.47
C ASP A 126 -16.48 -8.96 2.86
N GLU A 127 -16.36 -8.20 3.94
CA GLU A 127 -16.69 -8.52 5.33
C GLU A 127 -18.16 -8.23 5.72
N SER A 128 -19.04 -7.93 4.75
CA SER A 128 -20.46 -7.63 4.99
C SER A 128 -21.36 -8.86 5.06
#